data_AF-B0B102-F1
#
_entry.id   AF-B0B102-F1
#
_cell.length_a   1.000
_cell.length_b   1.000
_cell.length_c   1.000
_cell.angle_alpha   90.00
_cell.angle_beta   90.00
_cell.angle_gamma   90.00
#
_symmetry.space_group_name_H-M   'P 1'
#
loop_
_entity.id
_entity.type
_entity.pdbx_description
1 polymer ?
#
loop_
_entity_poly.entity_id
_entity_poly.type
_entity_poly.pdbx_seq_one_letter_code
_entity_poly.pdbx_strand_id
1 'polypeptide(L)'
;NSNAMEVTFQPTPALTYRTLGGILDFYMVLGPTPEMVVQEYTALIGRPVLPAYWSLGFQLCRYGYANDQEIADLYRDMREAGIPYDVQYADIDYMDRQL
;
A
#
# COMPACT_ATOMS: atom_id res chain seq x y z
N ASN A 1 -18.65 5.93 -3.04
CA ASN A 1 -18.66 6.57 -4.37
C ASN A 1 -17.27 6.43 -4.99
N SER A 2 -17.13 5.95 -6.22
CA SER A 2 -15.85 5.72 -6.92
C SER A 2 -15.58 6.71 -8.06
N ASN A 3 -16.46 7.68 -8.28
CA ASN A 3 -16.29 8.73 -9.29
C ASN A 3 -15.25 9.74 -8.80
N ALA A 4 -14.65 10.47 -9.74
CA ALA A 4 -13.77 11.60 -9.43
C ALA A 4 -14.48 12.56 -8.47
N MET A 5 -13.77 12.93 -7.40
CA MET A 5 -14.30 13.75 -6.32
C MET A 5 -13.21 14.59 -5.68
N GLU A 6 -13.63 15.64 -4.99
CA GLU A 6 -12.80 16.44 -4.10
C GLU A 6 -13.44 16.54 -2.70
N VAL A 7 -12.59 16.79 -1.72
CA VAL A 7 -12.98 17.06 -0.32
C VAL A 7 -12.35 18.39 0.09
N THR A 8 -13.16 19.33 0.56
CA THR A 8 -12.70 20.67 0.96
C THR A 8 -12.97 20.92 2.44
N PHE A 9 -11.93 21.29 3.20
CA PHE A 9 -12.03 21.67 4.61
C PHE A 9 -12.44 23.14 4.75
N GLN A 10 -13.17 23.45 5.82
CA GLN A 10 -13.60 24.81 6.17
C GLN A 10 -12.91 25.27 7.48
N PRO A 11 -12.92 26.58 7.81
CA PRO A 11 -12.36 27.09 9.07
C PRO A 11 -13.09 26.59 10.33
N THR A 12 -14.38 26.26 10.20
CA THR A 12 -15.16 25.53 11.20
C THR A 12 -14.92 24.02 11.03
N PRO A 13 -15.22 23.16 12.03
CA PRO A 13 -15.10 21.71 11.89
C PRO A 13 -16.17 21.15 10.94
N ALA A 14 -15.97 21.43 9.65
CA ALA A 14 -16.86 21.11 8.55
C ALA A 14 -16.05 20.79 7.29
N LEU A 15 -16.62 19.95 6.45
CA LEU A 15 -16.06 19.55 5.17
C LEU A 15 -17.17 19.48 4.11
N THR A 16 -16.79 19.63 2.86
CA THR A 16 -17.69 19.54 1.71
C THR A 16 -17.19 18.47 0.74
N TYR A 17 -18.04 17.48 0.42
CA TYR A 17 -17.80 16.51 -0.64
C TYR A 17 -18.39 17.01 -1.96
N ARG A 18 -17.60 17.00 -3.04
CA ARG A 18 -18.06 17.30 -4.40
C ARG A 18 -17.65 16.16 -5.33
N THR A 19 -18.60 15.48 -5.96
CA THR A 19 -18.37 14.34 -6.85
C THR A 19 -18.98 14.61 -8.22
N LEU A 20 -18.33 14.13 -9.29
CA LEU A 20 -18.80 14.31 -10.66
C LEU A 20 -19.94 13.37 -11.06
N GLY A 21 -20.31 12.39 -10.22
CA GLY A 21 -21.37 11.44 -10.54
C GLY A 21 -21.62 10.39 -9.46
N GLY A 22 -22.44 9.39 -9.79
CA GLY A 22 -22.87 8.34 -8.86
C GLY A 22 -23.91 8.81 -7.85
N ILE A 23 -23.96 8.14 -6.69
CA ILE A 23 -24.87 8.46 -5.58
C ILE A 23 -24.08 8.85 -4.32
N LEU A 24 -24.78 9.51 -3.41
CA LEU A 24 -24.31 9.74 -2.05
C LEU A 24 -24.73 8.57 -1.16
N ASP A 25 -23.85 7.58 -1.05
CA ASP A 25 -23.99 6.42 -0.16
C ASP A 25 -22.98 6.57 0.99
N PHE A 26 -23.48 6.83 2.20
CA PHE A 26 -22.68 7.12 3.38
C PHE A 26 -22.88 6.08 4.47
N TYR A 27 -21.77 5.65 5.06
CA TYR A 27 -21.75 4.80 6.25
C TYR A 27 -21.13 5.60 7.40
N MET A 28 -21.88 5.74 8.49
CA MET A 28 -21.39 6.38 9.71
C MET A 28 -21.02 5.29 10.71
N VAL A 29 -19.74 5.25 11.10
CA VAL A 29 -19.21 4.25 12.04
C VAL A 29 -18.90 4.95 13.36
N LEU A 30 -19.47 4.45 14.45
CA LEU A 30 -19.32 5.03 15.79
C LEU A 30 -18.73 3.99 16.74
N GLY A 31 -17.69 4.38 17.47
CA GLY A 31 -17.06 3.57 18.51
C GLY A 31 -16.55 4.48 19.63
N PRO A 32 -16.55 4.01 20.89
CA PRO A 32 -16.12 4.82 22.03
C PRO A 32 -14.61 5.07 22.03
N THR A 33 -13.84 4.29 21.26
CA THR A 33 -12.40 4.47 21.05
C THR A 33 -12.06 4.49 19.55
N PRO A 34 -10.96 5.13 19.15
CA PRO A 34 -10.49 5.12 17.76
C PRO A 34 -10.31 3.70 17.19
N GLU A 35 -9.79 2.76 17.99
CA GLU A 35 -9.59 1.38 17.57
C GLU A 35 -10.90 0.67 17.24
N MET A 36 -11.95 0.90 18.04
CA MET A 36 -13.27 0.32 17.78
C MET A 36 -13.90 0.89 16.50
N VAL A 37 -13.70 2.17 16.20
CA VAL A 37 -14.14 2.75 14.93
C VAL A 37 -13.47 2.04 13.74
N VAL A 38 -12.17 1.78 13.82
CA VAL A 38 -11.43 1.06 12.77
C VAL A 38 -11.89 -0.41 12.65
N GLN A 39 -12.18 -1.07 13.78
CA GLN A 39 -12.69 -2.43 13.79
C GLN A 39 -14.05 -2.55 13.09
N GLU A 40 -14.99 -1.66 13.39
CA GLU A 40 -16.31 -1.66 12.76
C GLU A 40 -16.22 -1.26 11.28
N TYR A 41 -15.38 -0.28 10.92
CA TYR A 41 -15.16 0.09 9.52
C TYR A 41 -14.62 -1.08 8.70
N THR A 42 -13.61 -1.78 9.20
CA THR A 42 -13.05 -2.97 8.51
C THR A 42 -13.99 -4.18 8.55
N ALA A 43 -14.92 -4.27 9.51
CA ALA A 43 -15.99 -5.27 9.47
C ALA A 43 -16.97 -5.01 8.32
N LEU A 44 -17.25 -3.73 8.02
CA LEU A 44 -18.12 -3.31 6.91
C LEU A 44 -17.47 -3.54 5.53
N ILE A 45 -16.22 -3.09 5.34
CA ILE A 45 -15.58 -3.13 4.01
C ILE A 45 -14.77 -4.41 3.73
N GLY A 46 -14.56 -5.25 4.75
CA GLY A 46 -13.70 -6.43 4.69
C GLY A 46 -12.44 -6.24 5.53
N ARG A 47 -12.07 -7.30 6.28
CA ARG A 47 -10.88 -7.30 7.13
C ARG A 47 -9.61 -7.37 6.26
N PRO A 48 -8.48 -6.79 6.71
CA PRO A 48 -7.20 -6.90 6.00
C PRO A 48 -6.78 -8.35 5.78
N VAL A 49 -6.03 -8.60 4.71
CA VAL A 49 -5.44 -9.91 4.43
C VAL A 49 -4.45 -10.31 5.51
N LEU A 50 -4.36 -11.60 5.82
CA LEU A 50 -3.29 -12.15 6.64
C LEU A 50 -2.02 -12.28 5.78
N PRO A 51 -0.96 -11.50 6.03
CA PRO A 51 0.28 -11.62 5.26
C PRO A 51 0.98 -12.97 5.51
N ALA A 52 1.69 -13.47 4.50
CA ALA A 52 2.58 -14.60 4.68
C ALA A 52 3.75 -14.18 5.60
N TYR A 53 4.24 -15.10 6.44
CA TYR A 53 5.22 -14.74 7.46
C TYR A 53 6.51 -14.10 6.89
N TRP A 54 7.01 -14.59 5.76
CA TRP A 54 8.20 -14.04 5.09
C TRP A 54 8.02 -12.61 4.61
N SER A 55 6.78 -12.14 4.37
CA SER A 55 6.54 -10.77 3.91
C SER A 55 6.68 -9.73 5.02
N LEU A 56 6.84 -10.17 6.27
CA LEU A 56 7.19 -9.31 7.41
C LEU A 56 8.70 -8.99 7.46
N GLY A 57 9.50 -9.68 6.65
CA GLY A 57 10.93 -9.46 6.50
C GLY A 57 11.28 -8.18 5.74
N PHE A 58 12.55 -7.76 5.84
CA PHE A 58 13.07 -6.64 5.05
C PHE A 58 13.13 -7.00 3.56
N GLN A 59 12.91 -6.03 2.68
CA GLN A 59 12.74 -6.25 1.24
C GLN A 59 13.51 -5.20 0.43
N LEU A 60 14.10 -5.61 -0.68
CA LEU A 60 14.88 -4.74 -1.57
C LEU A 60 14.31 -4.71 -2.98
N CYS A 61 14.22 -3.50 -3.53
CA CYS A 61 13.75 -3.23 -4.89
C CYS A 61 14.44 -1.98 -5.43
N ARG A 62 14.59 -1.91 -6.75
CA ARG A 62 14.99 -0.72 -7.50
C ARG A 62 14.39 -0.80 -8.91
N TYR A 63 13.88 0.33 -9.40
CA TYR A 63 13.64 0.53 -10.83
C TYR A 63 14.96 0.84 -11.53
N GLY A 64 15.27 0.10 -12.58
CA GLY A 64 16.50 0.24 -13.37
C GLY A 64 17.66 -0.63 -12.89
N TYR A 65 17.39 -1.84 -12.38
CA TYR A 65 18.46 -2.85 -12.31
C TYR A 65 18.91 -3.17 -13.74
N ALA A 66 20.18 -2.96 -14.04
CA ALA A 66 20.68 -3.00 -15.41
C ALA A 66 20.73 -4.42 -15.99
N ASN A 67 20.89 -5.43 -15.14
CA ASN A 67 20.96 -6.84 -15.50
C ASN A 67 20.78 -7.74 -14.27
N ASP A 68 20.72 -9.05 -14.51
CA ASP A 68 20.65 -10.10 -13.48
C ASP A 68 21.88 -10.11 -12.55
N GLN A 69 23.06 -9.78 -13.07
CA GLN A 69 24.29 -9.72 -12.30
C GLN A 69 24.26 -8.63 -11.21
N GLU A 70 23.72 -7.44 -11.50
CA GLU A 70 23.59 -6.36 -10.50
C GLU A 70 22.73 -6.81 -9.30
N ILE A 71 21.66 -7.55 -9.56
CA ILE A 71 20.79 -8.09 -8.50
C ILE A 71 21.52 -9.16 -7.70
N ALA A 72 22.25 -10.06 -8.38
CA ALA A 72 23.03 -11.11 -7.71
C ALA A 72 24.16 -10.55 -6.84
N ASP A 73 24.82 -9.49 -7.30
CA ASP A 73 25.87 -8.79 -6.56
C ASP A 73 25.29 -8.10 -5.33
N LEU A 74 24.17 -7.38 -5.47
CA LEU A 74 23.46 -6.79 -4.35
C LEU A 74 23.06 -7.83 -3.29
N TYR A 75 22.51 -8.97 -3.72
CA TYR A 75 22.15 -10.05 -2.80
C TYR A 75 23.36 -10.54 -2.01
N ARG A 76 24.49 -10.75 -2.70
CA ARG A 76 25.72 -11.23 -2.07
C ARG A 76 26.28 -10.21 -1.08
N ASP A 77 26.36 -8.94 -1.47
CA ASP A 77 26.87 -7.87 -0.61
C ASP A 77 26.03 -7.72 0.67
N MET A 78 24.70 -7.85 0.58
CA MET A 78 23.81 -7.84 1.74
C MET A 78 24.04 -9.03 2.68
N ARG A 79 24.27 -10.22 2.11
CA ARG A 79 24.59 -11.43 2.87
C ARG A 79 25.94 -11.30 3.56
N GLU A 80 26.96 -10.80 2.87
CA GLU A 80 28.30 -10.55 3.40
C GLU A 80 28.28 -9.49 4.52
N ALA A 81 27.46 -8.45 4.37
CA ALA A 81 27.24 -7.43 5.39
C ALA A 81 26.41 -7.93 6.59
N GLY A 82 25.86 -9.15 6.55
CA GLY A 82 25.03 -9.71 7.61
C GLY A 82 23.69 -9.01 7.79
N ILE A 83 23.17 -8.34 6.76
CA ILE A 83 21.89 -7.65 6.81
C ILE A 83 20.78 -8.63 6.41
N PRO A 84 19.87 -9.01 7.32
CA PRO A 84 18.81 -9.95 7.01
C PRO A 84 17.75 -9.30 6.12
N TYR A 85 17.36 -10.00 5.06
CA TYR A 85 16.24 -9.62 4.20
C TYR A 85 15.65 -10.87 3.52
N ASP A 86 14.35 -10.85 3.30
CA ASP A 86 13.57 -12.04 2.92
C ASP A 86 13.07 -11.98 1.48
N VAL A 87 13.05 -10.79 0.85
CA VAL A 87 12.47 -10.59 -0.49
C VAL A 87 13.33 -9.68 -1.35
N GLN A 88 13.73 -10.18 -2.53
CA GLN A 88 14.35 -9.40 -3.59
C GLN A 88 13.34 -9.21 -4.73
N TYR A 89 13.15 -7.97 -5.16
CA TYR A 89 12.34 -7.65 -6.34
C TYR A 89 13.23 -7.42 -7.56
N ALA A 90 12.65 -7.68 -8.73
CA ALA A 90 13.09 -7.15 -10.00
C ALA A 90 11.92 -6.37 -10.59
N ASP A 91 12.10 -5.08 -10.83
CA ASP A 91 11.07 -4.24 -11.46
C ASP A 91 10.90 -4.62 -12.94
N ILE A 92 10.09 -3.89 -13.71
CA ILE A 92 9.78 -4.19 -15.12
C ILE A 92 11.02 -4.43 -16.01
N ASP A 93 12.21 -4.01 -15.58
CA ASP A 93 13.50 -4.22 -16.26
C ASP A 93 13.85 -5.70 -16.48
N TYR A 94 13.31 -6.64 -15.69
CA TYR A 94 13.51 -8.08 -15.96
C TYR A 94 12.75 -8.59 -17.18
N MET A 95 11.70 -7.88 -17.61
CA MET A 95 10.85 -8.28 -18.73
C MET A 95 11.49 -7.90 -20.08
N ASP A 96 11.19 -8.64 -21.14
CA ASP A 96 11.58 -8.24 -22.50
C ASP A 96 10.62 -7.17 -23.05
N ARG A 97 11.18 -6.02 -23.44
CA ARG A 97 10.56 -4.90 -24.17
C ARG A 97 9.42 -4.12 -23.51
N GLN A 98 8.85 -4.55 -22.37
CA GLN A 98 7.90 -3.77 -21.54
C GLN A 98 6.76 -3.06 -22.33
N LEU A 99 6.37 -3.63 -23.49
CA LEU A 99 5.38 -3.06 -24.41
C LEU A 99 3.94 -3.39 -24.00
#